data_AF-A0A0F9DR48-F1
#
_entry.id   AF-A0A0F9DR48-F1
#
_cell.length_a   1.000
_cell.length_b   1.000
_cell.length_c   1.000
_cell.angle_alpha   90.00
_cell.angle_beta   90.00
_cell.angle_gamma   90.00
#
_symmetry.space_group_name_H-M   'P 1'
#
loop_
_entity.id
_entity.type
_entity.pdbx_description
1 polymer ?
#
loop_
_entity_poly.entity_id
_entity_poly.type
_entity_poly.pdbx_seq_one_letter_code
_entity_poly.pdbx_strand_id
1 'polypeptide(L)'
;MKKNPIYPEQPYYKHQKVTAIYNMLNTLGYYPDSKVHKERRFIAAVSDNSHASIASFCHILLSNDENFIKKVNAAYEYLEVPTLAQHVVLNYA
;
A
#
# COMPACT_ATOMS: atom_id res chain seq x y z
N MET A 1 -6.97 13.17 7.44
CA MET A 1 -7.60 12.55 8.63
C MET A 1 -7.09 13.24 9.90
N LYS A 2 -7.91 14.04 10.58
CA LYS A 2 -7.47 14.92 11.70
C LYS A 2 -7.53 14.26 13.09
N LYS A 3 -8.37 13.25 13.31
CA LYS A 3 -8.45 12.47 14.57
C LYS A 3 -8.74 11.00 14.26
N ASN A 4 -8.20 10.10 15.06
CA ASN A 4 -8.52 8.67 15.01
C ASN A 4 -9.86 8.44 15.74
N PRO A 5 -10.90 7.92 15.06
CA PRO A 5 -12.21 7.74 15.66
C PRO A 5 -12.25 6.61 16.70
N ILE A 6 -11.31 5.66 16.65
CA ILE A 6 -11.22 4.54 17.60
C ILE A 6 -10.43 4.97 18.84
N TYR A 7 -9.35 5.72 18.64
CA TYR A 7 -8.49 6.23 19.71
C TYR A 7 -8.31 7.75 19.57
N PRO A 8 -9.27 8.57 20.03
CA PRO A 8 -9.26 10.03 19.84
C PRO A 8 -7.99 10.73 20.34
N GLU A 9 -7.35 10.16 21.36
CA GLU A 9 -6.12 10.65 21.99
C GLU A 9 -4.85 10.32 21.18
N GLN A 10 -4.94 9.44 20.17
CA GLN A 10 -3.78 9.01 19.37
C GLN A 10 -3.91 9.51 17.93
N PRO A 11 -2.88 10.18 17.37
CA PRO A 11 -2.87 10.50 15.96
C PRO A 11 -2.78 9.22 15.12
N TYR A 12 -3.26 9.27 13.88
CA TYR A 12 -2.98 8.18 12.94
C TYR A 12 -1.49 8.10 12.64
N TYR A 13 -0.91 6.93 12.85
CA TYR A 13 0.45 6.63 12.42
C TYR A 13 0.53 6.54 10.90
N LYS A 14 1.71 6.80 10.34
CA LYS A 14 1.97 6.83 8.89
C LYS A 14 1.48 5.55 8.19
N HIS A 15 1.86 4.38 8.70
CA HIS A 15 1.47 3.08 8.16
C HIS A 15 -0.06 2.87 8.13
N GLN A 16 -0.78 3.33 9.15
CA GLN A 16 -2.25 3.26 9.18
C GLN A 16 -2.89 4.12 8.10
N LYS A 17 -2.33 5.32 7.86
CA LYS A 17 -2.78 6.21 6.77
C LYS A 17 -2.52 5.56 5.41
N VAL A 18 -1.36 4.94 5.21
CA VAL A 18 -1.04 4.20 3.98
C VAL A 18 -2.06 3.10 3.75
N THR A 19 -2.35 2.27 4.75
CA THR A 19 -3.37 1.21 4.65
C THR A 19 -4.75 1.76 4.27
N ALA A 20 -5.15 2.89 4.85
CA ALA A 20 -6.43 3.51 4.55
C ALA A 20 -6.50 4.02 3.09
N ILE A 21 -5.45 4.72 2.62
CA ILE A 21 -5.39 5.22 1.24
C ILE A 21 -5.31 4.06 0.25
N TYR A 22 -4.50 3.04 0.51
CA TYR A 22 -4.39 1.85 -0.33
C TYR A 22 -5.76 1.17 -0.52
N ASN A 23 -6.51 0.99 0.56
CA ASN A 23 -7.86 0.43 0.49
C ASN A 23 -8.82 1.36 -0.28
N MET A 24 -8.68 2.67 -0.15
CA MET A 24 -9.50 3.61 -0.91
C MET A 24 -9.20 3.54 -2.41
N LEU A 25 -7.93 3.38 -2.81
CA LEU A 25 -7.53 3.18 -4.20
C LEU A 25 -8.13 1.89 -4.78
N ASN A 26 -8.18 0.81 -3.99
CA ASN A 26 -8.90 -0.41 -4.36
C ASN A 26 -10.39 -0.15 -4.65
N THR A 27 -11.07 0.55 -3.75
CA THR A 27 -12.50 0.88 -3.90
C THR A 27 -12.77 1.79 -5.10
N LEU A 28 -11.86 2.72 -5.39
CA LEU A 28 -11.96 3.63 -6.54
C LEU A 28 -11.60 2.97 -7.87
N GLY A 29 -11.07 1.74 -7.85
CA GLY A 29 -10.67 1.02 -9.07
C GLY A 29 -9.33 1.47 -9.64
N TYR A 30 -8.46 2.08 -8.84
CA TYR A 30 -7.09 2.42 -9.26
C TYR A 30 -6.16 1.22 -9.05
N TYR A 31 -5.81 0.53 -10.15
CA TYR A 31 -5.05 -0.73 -10.15
C TYR A 31 -5.54 -1.74 -9.10
N PRO A 32 -6.85 -2.06 -9.05
CA PRO A 32 -7.47 -2.72 -7.91
C PRO A 32 -7.02 -4.17 -7.79
N ASP A 33 -7.01 -4.68 -6.57
CA ASP A 33 -6.73 -6.10 -6.33
C ASP A 33 -7.82 -6.96 -6.96
N SER A 34 -7.41 -7.99 -7.70
CA SER A 34 -8.33 -8.79 -8.51
C SER A 34 -8.74 -10.09 -7.81
N LYS A 35 -9.98 -10.53 -8.07
CA LYS A 35 -10.51 -11.84 -7.64
C LYS A 35 -10.48 -12.04 -6.11
N VAL A 36 -10.65 -10.98 -5.34
CA VAL A 36 -10.62 -11.01 -3.85
C VAL A 36 -11.71 -11.88 -3.20
N HIS A 37 -12.73 -12.32 -3.95
CA HIS A 37 -13.68 -13.33 -3.50
C HIS A 37 -13.04 -14.74 -3.34
N LYS A 38 -11.83 -14.95 -3.89
CA LYS A 38 -11.05 -16.17 -3.70
C LYS A 38 -10.12 -15.97 -2.51
N GLU A 39 -10.18 -16.85 -1.52
CA GLU A 39 -9.38 -16.77 -0.28
C GLU A 39 -7.89 -16.49 -0.53
N ARG A 40 -7.25 -17.27 -1.40
CA ARG A 40 -5.84 -17.07 -1.77
C ARG A 40 -5.55 -15.65 -2.30
N ARG A 41 -6.49 -15.07 -3.05
CA ARG A 41 -6.34 -13.72 -3.63
C ARG A 41 -6.62 -12.65 -2.59
N PHE A 42 -7.56 -12.89 -1.66
CA PHE A 42 -7.75 -12.04 -0.50
C PHE A 42 -6.49 -11.98 0.37
N ILE A 43 -5.89 -13.13 0.70
CA ILE A 43 -4.66 -13.19 1.48
C ILE A 43 -3.52 -12.44 0.78
N ALA A 44 -3.37 -12.61 -0.55
CA ALA A 44 -2.38 -11.87 -1.33
C ALA A 44 -2.62 -10.36 -1.26
N ALA A 45 -3.86 -9.90 -1.47
CA ALA A 45 -4.22 -8.48 -1.38
C ALA A 45 -3.95 -7.87 0.00
N VAL A 46 -4.25 -8.60 1.08
CA VAL A 46 -3.94 -8.19 2.46
C VAL A 46 -2.43 -8.12 2.67
N SER A 47 -1.68 -9.11 2.17
CA SER A 47 -0.22 -9.13 2.24
C SER A 47 0.41 -7.93 1.52
N ASP A 48 -0.07 -7.60 0.32
CA ASP A 48 0.41 -6.44 -0.45
C ASP A 48 0.14 -5.13 0.30
N ASN A 49 -1.07 -4.96 0.84
CA ASN A 49 -1.40 -3.78 1.65
C ASN A 49 -0.50 -3.69 2.90
N SER A 50 -0.30 -4.79 3.62
CA SER A 50 0.63 -4.83 4.76
C SER A 50 2.07 -4.51 4.35
N HIS A 51 2.53 -4.99 3.20
CA HIS A 51 3.86 -4.68 2.67
C HIS A 51 4.00 -3.17 2.38
N ALA A 52 3.03 -2.56 1.69
CA ALA A 52 2.99 -1.12 1.44
C ALA A 52 2.96 -0.31 2.75
N SER A 53 2.20 -0.76 3.74
CA SER A 53 2.04 -0.11 5.04
C SER A 53 3.36 -0.08 5.82
N ILE A 54 4.01 -1.24 5.98
CA ILE A 54 5.24 -1.36 6.76
C ILE A 54 6.43 -0.74 6.02
N ALA A 55 6.49 -0.86 4.68
CA ALA A 55 7.58 -0.27 3.92
C ALA A 55 7.61 1.26 3.96
N SER A 56 6.56 1.93 4.45
CA SER A 56 6.54 3.38 4.67
C SER A 56 7.56 3.88 5.70
N PHE A 57 8.22 2.95 6.41
CA PHE A 57 9.34 3.19 7.31
C PHE A 57 10.71 2.92 6.68
N CYS A 58 10.75 2.34 5.48
CA CYS A 58 11.98 1.99 4.77
C CYS A 58 12.43 3.11 3.84
N HIS A 59 13.67 3.03 3.35
CA HIS A 59 14.16 3.93 2.30
C HIS A 59 13.63 3.54 0.93
N ILE A 60 13.53 2.23 0.66
CA ILE A 60 13.14 1.69 -0.64
C ILE A 60 12.20 0.49 -0.44
N LEU A 61 11.14 0.42 -1.26
CA LEU A 61 10.29 -0.74 -1.48
C LEU A 61 10.51 -1.24 -2.90
N LEU A 62 10.76 -2.54 -3.05
CA LEU A 62 10.96 -3.19 -4.36
C LEU A 62 9.86 -4.23 -4.59
N SER A 63 9.31 -4.28 -5.80
CA SER A 63 8.41 -5.35 -6.22
C SER A 63 8.47 -5.57 -7.73
N ASN A 64 8.25 -6.80 -8.19
CA ASN A 64 8.06 -7.11 -9.60
C ASN A 64 6.59 -6.92 -10.06
N ASP A 65 5.68 -6.64 -9.12
CA ASP A 65 4.29 -6.31 -9.46
C ASP A 65 4.15 -4.81 -9.77
N GLU A 66 4.02 -4.48 -11.05
CA GLU A 66 3.90 -3.09 -11.51
C GLU A 66 2.62 -2.40 -11.01
N ASN A 67 1.49 -3.12 -10.93
CA ASN A 67 0.22 -2.56 -10.49
C ASN A 67 0.28 -2.22 -8.99
N PHE A 68 0.90 -3.10 -8.21
CA PHE A 68 1.20 -2.83 -6.80
C PHE A 68 2.04 -1.57 -6.65
N ILE A 69 3.15 -1.46 -7.38
CA ILE A 69 4.04 -0.28 -7.30
C ILE A 69 3.31 1.01 -7.65
N LYS A 70 2.47 1.03 -8.69
CA LYS A 70 1.68 2.22 -9.04
C LYS A 70 0.75 2.65 -7.92
N LYS A 71 0.08 1.68 -7.27
CA LYS A 71 -0.82 1.95 -6.14
C LYS A 71 -0.05 2.45 -4.91
N VAL A 72 1.10 1.86 -4.60
CA VAL A 72 1.97 2.30 -3.50
C VAL A 72 2.49 3.71 -3.74
N ASN A 73 2.99 4.01 -4.94
CA ASN A 73 3.48 5.34 -5.28
C ASN A 73 2.39 6.41 -5.15
N ALA A 74 1.17 6.13 -5.63
CA ALA A 74 0.04 7.04 -5.46
C ALA A 74 -0.28 7.30 -3.97
N ALA A 75 -0.24 6.26 -3.13
CA ALA A 75 -0.45 6.41 -1.69
C ALA A 75 0.67 7.19 -1.00
N TYR A 76 1.92 6.94 -1.38
CA TYR A 76 3.11 7.58 -0.80
C TYR A 76 3.23 9.04 -1.20
N GLU A 77 2.96 9.37 -2.46
CA GLU A 77 2.93 10.75 -2.96
C GLU A 77 1.90 11.58 -2.20
N TYR A 78 0.65 11.10 -2.10
CA TYR A 78 -0.42 11.80 -1.38
C TYR A 78 -0.14 12.00 0.12
N LEU A 79 0.59 11.07 0.73
CA LEU A 79 0.91 11.09 2.17
C LEU A 79 2.30 11.67 2.48
N GLU A 80 3.02 12.15 1.46
CA GLU A 80 4.39 12.66 1.57
C GLU A 80 5.33 11.65 2.28
N VAL A 81 5.21 10.37 1.92
CA VAL A 81 6.07 9.30 2.43
C VAL A 81 7.38 9.30 1.63
N PRO A 82 8.55 9.43 2.26
CA PRO A 82 9.83 9.57 1.55
C PRO A 82 10.38 8.25 0.99
N THR A 83 9.73 7.12 1.27
CA THR A 83 10.12 5.81 0.76
C THR A 83 9.97 5.77 -0.77
N LEU A 84 11.02 5.33 -1.47
CA LEU A 84 10.97 5.12 -2.92
C LEU A 84 10.37 3.73 -3.21
N ALA A 85 9.21 3.67 -3.87
CA ALA A 85 8.65 2.40 -4.35
C ALA A 85 8.99 2.19 -5.83
N GLN A 86 9.79 1.15 -6.11
CA GLN A 86 10.38 0.90 -7.42
C GLN A 86 9.98 -0.47 -7.96
N HIS A 87 9.54 -0.49 -9.23
CA HIS A 87 9.33 -1.72 -9.97
C HIS A 87 10.67 -2.31 -10.40
N VAL A 88 10.87 -3.61 -10.18
CA VAL A 88 12.10 -4.34 -10.50
C VAL A 88 11.80 -5.56 -11.35
N VAL A 89 12.54 -5.71 -12.45
CA VAL A 89 12.50 -6.88 -13.33
C VAL A 89 13.81 -7.63 -13.18
N LEU A 90 13.73 -8.92 -12.81
CA LEU A 90 14.89 -9.78 -12.69
C LEU A 90 15.11 -10.50 -14.01
N ASN A 91 16.22 -10.20 -14.69
CA ASN A 91 16.67 -10.95 -15.85
C ASN A 91 17.55 -12.10 -15.36
N TYR A 92 17.03 -13.32 -15.40
CA TYR A 92 17.85 -14.51 -15.18
C TYR A 92 18.62 -14.81 -16.47
N ALA A 93 19.94 -14.91 -16.36
CA ALA A 93 20.84 -15.30 -17.43
C ALA A 93 20.79 -16.82 -17.66
#